data_AF-A0A9E2GI09-F1
#
_entry.id   AF-A0A9E2GI09-F1
#
_cell.length_a   1.000
_cell.length_b   1.000
_cell.length_c   1.000
_cell.angle_alpha   90.00
_cell.angle_beta   90.00
_cell.angle_gamma   90.00
#
_symmetry.space_group_name_H-M   'P 1'
#
loop_
_entity.id
_entity.type
_entity.pdbx_description
1 polymer ?
#
loop_
_entity_poly.entity_id
_entity_poly.type
_entity_poly.pdbx_seq_one_letter_code
_entity_poly.pdbx_strand_id
1 'polypeptide(L)'
;MKNVNALKVRNQLGEILDGLDETGEPVLISKGRKVRAVLITPEQFERRFLDYQTEEKKQKLLETIESLRDRRIGEKGSVDVLRALRGYEA
;
A
#
# COMPACT_ATOMS: atom_id res chain seq x y z
N MET A 1 0.35 14.76 15.74
CA MET A 1 1.68 14.13 15.59
C MET A 1 2.63 14.68 16.64
N LYS A 2 3.12 13.83 17.55
CA LYS A 2 3.97 14.21 18.70
C LYS A 2 5.45 13.93 18.39
N ASN A 3 6.37 14.82 18.79
CA ASN A 3 7.82 14.61 18.62
C ASN A 3 8.49 14.40 19.98
N VAL A 4 9.22 13.30 20.12
CA VAL A 4 9.91 12.91 21.37
C VAL A 4 11.38 12.61 21.12
N ASN A 5 12.21 12.99 22.08
CA ASN A 5 13.63 12.67 22.05
C ASN A 5 13.86 11.19 22.40
N ALA A 6 14.83 10.55 21.74
CA ALA A 6 15.28 9.19 22.05
C ALA A 6 15.59 8.96 23.54
N LEU A 7 16.09 9.97 24.26
CA LEU A 7 16.31 9.87 25.71
C LEU A 7 15.00 9.71 26.49
N LYS A 8 13.95 10.43 26.06
CA LYS A 8 12.62 10.35 26.65
C LYS A 8 11.99 8.99 26.39
N VAL A 9 12.16 8.47 25.17
CA VAL A 9 11.73 7.11 24.80
C VAL A 9 12.38 6.06 25.70
N ARG A 10 13.69 6.16 25.95
CA ARG A 10 14.40 5.20 26.83
C ARG A 10 13.85 5.18 28.25
N ASN A 11 13.50 6.35 28.79
CA ASN A 11 13.13 6.48 30.20
C ASN A 11 11.61 6.30 30.44
N GLN A 12 10.78 6.53 29.42
CA GLN A 12 9.31 6.61 29.55
C GLN A 12 8.59 5.85 28.42
N LEU A 13 9.11 4.69 28.01
CA LEU A 13 8.52 3.95 26.89
C LEU A 13 7.05 3.57 27.15
N GLY A 14 6.72 3.10 28.38
CA GLY A 14 5.36 2.71 28.75
C GLY A 14 4.35 3.84 28.54
N GLU A 15 4.58 5.00 29.16
CA GLU A 15 3.73 6.19 29.01
C GLU A 15 3.58 6.64 27.53
N ILE A 16 4.63 6.48 26.73
CA ILE A 16 4.59 6.82 25.30
C ILE A 16 3.72 5.81 24.53
N LEU A 17 3.74 4.53 24.89
CA LEU A 17 2.89 3.49 24.29
C LEU A 17 1.44 3.67 24.71
N ASP A 18 1.18 3.92 26.00
CA ASP A 18 -0.18 4.20 26.51
C ASP A 18 -0.80 5.40 25.77
N GLY A 19 -0.03 6.49 25.63
CA GLY A 19 -0.47 7.65 24.87
C GLY A 19 -0.60 7.40 23.36
N LEU A 20 0.17 6.48 22.79
CA LEU A 20 0.05 6.09 21.38
C LEU A 20 -1.25 5.30 21.15
N ASP A 21 -1.62 4.41 22.07
CA ASP A 21 -2.85 3.62 22.01
C ASP A 21 -4.09 4.49 22.25
N GLU A 22 -4.01 5.45 23.18
CA GLU A 22 -5.13 6.37 23.46
C GLU A 22 -5.40 7.36 22.32
N THR A 23 -4.34 7.94 21.74
CA THR A 23 -4.49 8.99 20.72
C THR A 23 -4.58 8.43 19.31
N GLY A 24 -4.00 7.26 19.06
CA GLY A 24 -3.81 6.73 17.72
C GLY A 24 -2.96 7.62 16.82
N GLU A 25 -2.18 8.57 17.36
CA GLU A 25 -1.36 9.47 16.56
C GLU A 25 0.10 9.01 16.45
N PRO A 26 0.70 8.98 15.25
CA PRO A 26 2.10 8.64 15.09
C PRO A 26 3.04 9.52 15.91
N VAL A 27 4.03 8.88 16.53
CA VAL A 27 5.03 9.54 17.38
C VAL A 27 6.39 9.54 16.66
N LEU A 28 6.91 10.75 16.42
CA LEU A 28 8.23 10.95 15.80
C LEU A 28 9.32 10.89 16.85
N ILE A 29 10.36 10.09 16.60
CA ILE A 29 11.51 9.96 17.49
C ILE A 29 12.70 10.72 16.91
N SER A 30 13.18 11.71 17.66
CA SER A 30 14.33 12.52 17.30
C SER A 30 15.58 12.13 18.10
N LYS A 31 16.73 12.06 17.42
CA LYS A 31 18.06 11.92 18.04
C LYS A 31 19.01 12.94 17.43
N GLY A 32 19.63 13.76 18.28
CA GLY A 32 20.57 14.82 17.82
C GLY A 32 19.91 15.83 16.88
N ARG A 33 18.70 16.30 17.20
CA ARG A 33 17.89 17.26 16.41
C ARG A 33 17.45 16.77 15.02
N LYS A 34 17.61 15.49 14.72
CA LYS A 34 17.08 14.86 13.49
C LYS A 34 16.06 13.79 13.85
N VAL A 35 14.95 13.75 13.12
CA VAL A 35 14.00 12.64 13.18
C VAL A 35 14.70 11.39 12.63
N ARG A 36 14.64 10.28 13.37
CA ARG A 36 15.32 9.02 13.03
C ARG A 36 14.37 7.83 12.94
N ALA A 37 13.24 7.89 13.62
CA ALA A 37 12.26 6.81 13.63
C ALA A 37 10.85 7.35 13.87
N VAL A 38 9.87 6.49 13.63
CA VAL A 38 8.45 6.69 13.89
C VAL A 38 7.92 5.49 14.66
N LEU A 39 7.10 5.75 15.67
CA LEU A 39 6.25 4.77 16.35
C LEU A 39 4.82 4.94 15.85
N ILE A 40 4.19 3.83 15.50
CA ILE A 40 2.79 3.70 15.07
C ILE A 40 2.21 2.43 15.67
N THR A 41 0.88 2.37 15.79
CA THR A 41 0.22 1.15 16.24
C THR A 41 0.31 0.05 15.16
N PRO A 42 0.20 -1.24 15.54
CA PRO A 42 0.14 -2.33 14.58
C PRO A 42 -0.96 -2.15 13.53
N GLU A 43 -2.15 -1.68 13.90
CA GLU A 43 -3.28 -1.46 12.98
C GLU A 43 -2.96 -0.37 11.96
N GLN A 44 -2.25 0.69 12.38
CA GLN A 44 -1.78 1.73 11.48
C GLN A 44 -0.68 1.24 10.55
N PHE A 45 0.18 0.36 11.04
CA PHE A 45 1.18 -0.31 10.21
C PHE A 45 0.50 -1.17 9.16
N GLU A 46 -0.47 -2.01 9.53
CA GLU A 46 -1.21 -2.82 8.57
C GLU A 46 -1.90 -1.96 7.52
N ARG A 47 -2.72 -0.99 7.90
CA ARG A 47 -3.44 -0.12 6.95
C ARG A 47 -2.52 0.67 6.02
N ARG A 48 -1.32 1.10 6.46
CA ARG A 48 -0.43 1.93 5.62
C ARG A 48 0.61 1.14 4.86
N PHE A 49 1.14 0.05 5.42
CA PHE A 49 2.20 -0.75 4.79
C PHE A 49 1.68 -1.96 4.02
N LEU A 50 0.60 -2.63 4.45
CA LEU A 50 0.00 -3.72 3.66
C LEU A 50 -0.69 -3.18 2.41
N ASP A 51 -1.36 -2.04 2.49
CA ASP A 51 -1.99 -1.43 1.30
C ASP A 51 -0.94 -1.05 0.25
N TYR A 52 0.17 -0.41 0.66
CA TYR A 52 1.25 -0.03 -0.26
C TYR A 52 1.93 -1.25 -0.93
N GLN A 53 2.22 -2.32 -0.17
CA GLN A 53 2.78 -3.53 -0.76
C GLN A 53 1.79 -4.30 -1.64
N THR A 54 0.49 -4.25 -1.30
CA THR A 54 -0.56 -4.90 -2.10
C THR A 54 -0.78 -4.17 -3.41
N GLU A 55 -0.70 -2.85 -3.40
CA GLU A 55 -0.82 -2.01 -4.60
C GLU A 55 0.39 -2.20 -5.53
N GLU A 56 1.61 -2.25 -5.00
CA GLU A 56 2.80 -2.55 -5.80
C GLU A 56 2.75 -3.97 -6.40
N LYS A 57 2.25 -4.96 -5.65
CA LYS A 57 2.04 -6.33 -6.15
C LYS A 57 0.95 -6.40 -7.22
N LYS A 58 -0.15 -5.67 -7.05
CA LYS A 58 -1.21 -5.55 -8.07
C LYS A 58 -0.66 -4.92 -9.34
N GLN A 59 0.13 -3.86 -9.22
CA GLN A 59 0.71 -3.18 -10.36
C GLN A 59 1.67 -4.10 -11.12
N LYS A 60 2.57 -4.80 -10.41
CA LYS A 60 3.45 -5.81 -11.01
C LYS A 60 2.67 -6.95 -11.67
N LEU A 61 1.57 -7.40 -11.06
CA LEU A 61 0.72 -8.44 -11.63
C LEU A 61 0.04 -7.96 -12.92
N LEU A 62 -0.49 -6.73 -12.94
CA LEU A 62 -1.06 -6.12 -14.14
C LEU A 62 -0.03 -5.97 -15.25
N GLU A 63 1.17 -5.46 -14.95
CA GLU A 63 2.28 -5.37 -15.90
C GLU A 63 2.70 -6.75 -16.44
N THR A 64 2.68 -7.77 -15.59
CA THR A 64 2.95 -9.15 -16.01
C THR A 64 1.86 -9.67 -16.96
N ILE A 65 0.58 -9.41 -16.66
CA ILE A 65 -0.54 -9.79 -17.53
C ILE A 65 -0.48 -9.04 -18.86
N GLU A 66 -0.16 -7.74 -18.84
CA GLU A 66 -0.02 -6.93 -20.05
C GLU A 66 1.16 -7.36 -20.92
N SER A 67 2.29 -7.73 -20.32
CA SER A 67 3.47 -8.20 -21.04
C SER A 67 3.31 -9.62 -21.59
N LEU A 68 2.53 -10.47 -20.93
CA LEU A 68 2.15 -11.81 -21.42
C LEU A 68 1.02 -11.76 -22.47
N ARG A 69 0.41 -10.59 -22.68
CA ARG A 69 -0.64 -10.41 -23.67
C ARG A 69 -0.03 -10.49 -25.07
N ASP A 70 -0.26 -11.63 -25.74
CA ASP A 70 0.16 -11.81 -27.13
C ASP A 70 -0.51 -10.77 -28.05
N ARG A 71 0.13 -10.45 -29.17
CA ARG A 71 -0.42 -9.50 -30.15
C ARG A 71 -1.78 -10.02 -30.60
N ARG A 72 -2.79 -9.13 -30.59
CA ARG A 72 -4.15 -9.46 -31.03
C ARG A 72 -4.08 -10.15 -32.40
N ILE A 73 -4.50 -11.41 -32.46
CA ILE A 73 -4.56 -12.16 -33.72
C ILE A 73 -5.83 -11.72 -34.45
N GLY A 74 -5.66 -10.83 -35.43
CA GLY A 74 -6.72 -10.34 -36.31
C GLY A 74 -7.31 -8.97 -35.94
N GLU A 75 -8.01 -8.36 -36.91
CA GLU A 75 -8.58 -7.01 -36.80
C GLU A 75 -9.93 -6.97 -36.07
N LYS A 76 -10.68 -8.08 -36.07
CA LYS A 76 -12.01 -8.16 -35.46
C LYS A 76 -11.93 -8.14 -33.93
N GLY A 77 -12.75 -7.32 -33.28
CA GLY A 77 -12.86 -7.30 -31.83
C GLY A 77 -13.51 -8.58 -31.30
N SER A 78 -13.25 -8.91 -30.03
CA SER A 78 -13.81 -10.09 -29.37
C SER A 78 -15.35 -10.13 -29.46
N VAL A 79 -15.97 -8.94 -29.42
CA VAL A 79 -17.43 -8.77 -29.53
C VAL A 79 -17.93 -9.04 -30.96
N ASP A 80 -17.17 -8.63 -31.97
CA ASP A 80 -17.53 -8.84 -33.38
C ASP A 80 -17.46 -10.32 -33.75
N VAL A 81 -16.44 -11.04 -33.26
CA VAL A 81 -16.33 -12.50 -33.40
C VAL A 81 -17.50 -13.22 -32.73
N LEU A 82 -17.89 -12.78 -31.52
CA LEU A 82 -19.04 -13.35 -30.81
C LEU A 82 -20.37 -13.07 -31.53
N ARG A 83 -20.52 -11.91 -32.16
CA ARG A 83 -21.71 -11.57 -32.96
C ARG A 83 -21.78 -12.41 -34.22
N ALA A 84 -20.67 -12.58 -34.92
CA ALA A 84 -20.58 -13.42 -36.12
C ALA A 84 -20.91 -14.88 -35.81
N LEU A 85 -20.35 -15.45 -34.73
CA LEU A 85 -20.66 -16.82 -34.28
C LEU A 85 -22.13 -17.01 -33.90
N ARG A 86 -22.79 -15.95 -33.42
CA ARG A 86 -24.19 -15.96 -33.03
C ARG A 86 -25.14 -15.64 -34.18
N GLY A 87 -24.61 -15.43 -35.39
CA GLY A 87 -25.38 -15.21 -36.61
C GLY A 87 -25.99 -13.80 -36.74
N TYR A 88 -25.44 -12.82 -36.01
CA TYR A 88 -25.91 -11.43 -36.11
C TYR A 88 -25.28 -10.64 -37.28
N GLU A 89 -24.31 -11.21 -38.00
CA GLU A 89 -23.79 -10.66 -39.26
C GLU A 89 -24.51 -11.36 -40.43
N ALA A 90 -25.65 -10.80 -40.86
CA ALA A 90 -26.34 -11.10 -42.12
C ALA A 90 -26.46 -9.80 -42.94
#